data_AF-A0AA38CRM0-F1
#
_entry.id   AF-A0AA38CRM0-F1
#
_cell.length_a   1.000
_cell.length_b   1.000
_cell.length_c   1.000
_cell.angle_alpha   90.00
_cell.angle_beta   90.00
_cell.angle_gamma   90.00
#
_symmetry.space_group_name_H-M   'P 1'
#
loop_
_entity.id
_entity.type
_entity.pdbx_description
1 polymer ?
#
loop_
_entity_poly.entity_id
_entity_poly.type
_entity_poly.pdbx_seq_one_letter_code
_entity_poly.pdbx_strand_id
1 'polypeptide(L)'
;VPHHPGGNLIFVRAGQDSTQLFESYHPFYVRKLLGRYYIGEVEEVANDSLQCSTVEYCESGNEPFYLTLKERVEAYFEKHKVNPRVHPYMLPKSLLVIAGYMLFYYLSFFGPQSVSLSVLFALAMGYFAAQIAMSIAHDANHGAYSNINWVGYLMSTSLDFLGASSFMWRQQHVVGHHSFTNVDNYDPDIRVKDPDVRRVTSKQPMHNYHSFQHFYLGALYGLLALKGVLLDDFVAYIRGSIGPVKIPKMTNLETGVFIGGKILYTVYMFVLPCLFSHHSIFQCAVLYMTSQ
;
A
#
# COMPACT_ATOMS: atom_id res chain seq x y z
N VAL A 1 -9.56 20.21 -10.49
CA VAL A 1 -8.40 19.56 -9.80
C VAL A 1 -8.03 20.21 -8.46
N PRO A 2 -7.82 21.53 -8.32
CA PRO A 2 -7.30 22.10 -7.06
C PRO A 2 -8.17 21.88 -5.81
N HIS A 3 -9.46 21.58 -6.01
CA HIS A 3 -10.43 21.31 -4.95
C HIS A 3 -10.76 19.82 -4.77
N HIS A 4 -10.06 18.93 -5.46
CA HIS A 4 -10.30 17.49 -5.33
C HIS A 4 -9.79 17.00 -3.96
N PRO A 5 -10.62 16.40 -3.09
CA PRO A 5 -10.19 15.95 -1.76
C PRO A 5 -9.08 14.90 -1.78
N GLY A 6 -9.01 14.07 -2.83
CA GLY A 6 -7.91 13.12 -3.06
C GLY A 6 -6.64 13.76 -3.64
N GLY A 7 -6.60 15.09 -3.75
CA GLY A 7 -5.47 15.83 -4.30
C GLY A 7 -5.12 15.41 -5.72
N ASN A 8 -3.84 15.21 -5.96
CA ASN A 8 -3.27 14.91 -7.28
C ASN A 8 -3.53 13.48 -7.77
N LEU A 9 -4.16 12.60 -6.98
CA LEU A 9 -4.50 11.24 -7.43
C LEU A 9 -5.38 11.23 -8.69
N ILE A 10 -6.15 12.30 -8.93
CA ILE A 10 -6.93 12.46 -10.15
C ILE A 10 -6.06 12.42 -11.43
N PHE A 11 -4.78 12.80 -11.33
CA PHE A 11 -3.87 12.77 -12.48
C PHE A 11 -3.40 11.37 -12.86
N VAL A 12 -3.57 10.37 -11.99
CA VAL A 12 -3.12 8.99 -12.27
C VAL A 12 -3.88 8.38 -13.44
N ARG A 13 -5.15 8.79 -13.64
CA ARG A 13 -6.01 8.36 -14.74
C ARG A 13 -6.40 9.51 -15.68
N ALA A 14 -5.63 10.60 -15.69
CA ALA A 14 -5.90 11.71 -16.61
C ALA A 14 -5.83 11.24 -18.07
N GLY A 15 -6.92 11.44 -18.82
CA GLY A 15 -7.04 10.98 -20.22
C GLY A 15 -7.27 9.47 -20.38
N GLN A 16 -7.72 8.78 -19.33
CA GLN A 16 -8.07 7.36 -19.35
C GLN A 16 -9.44 7.13 -18.70
N ASP A 17 -10.03 5.95 -18.92
CA ASP A 17 -11.16 5.49 -18.13
C ASP A 17 -10.73 5.35 -16.65
N SER A 18 -11.54 5.92 -15.76
CA SER A 18 -11.36 5.83 -14.31
C SER A 18 -12.61 5.31 -13.59
N THR A 19 -13.51 4.62 -14.30
CA THR A 19 -14.80 4.15 -13.78
C THR A 19 -14.61 3.27 -12.55
N GLN A 20 -13.78 2.22 -12.66
CA GLN A 20 -13.54 1.29 -11.54
C GLN A 20 -12.83 1.96 -10.35
N LEU A 21 -11.89 2.87 -10.62
CA LEU A 21 -11.21 3.64 -9.57
C LEU A 21 -12.18 4.62 -8.87
N PHE A 22 -13.07 5.24 -9.65
CA PHE A 22 -14.06 6.16 -9.11
C PHE A 22 -15.05 5.39 -8.23
N GLU A 23 -15.58 4.28 -8.74
CA GLU A 23 -16.59 3.49 -8.04
C GLU A 23 -16.09 2.85 -6.75
N SER A 24 -14.83 2.39 -6.72
CA SER A 24 -14.22 1.77 -5.54
C SER A 24 -14.01 2.75 -4.37
N TYR A 25 -13.82 4.05 -4.62
CA TYR A 25 -13.48 5.02 -3.55
C TYR A 25 -14.54 6.10 -3.27
N HIS A 26 -15.47 6.35 -4.17
CA HIS A 26 -16.41 7.46 -4.01
C HIS A 26 -17.76 7.01 -3.46
N PRO A 27 -18.27 7.68 -2.40
CA PRO A 27 -19.64 7.51 -1.96
C PRO A 27 -20.66 7.91 -3.02
N PHE A 28 -21.89 7.40 -2.94
CA PHE A 28 -22.91 7.64 -3.97
C PHE A 28 -23.24 9.12 -4.18
N TYR A 29 -23.20 9.94 -3.13
CA TYR A 29 -23.49 11.37 -3.26
C TYR A 29 -22.52 12.10 -4.20
N VAL A 30 -21.30 11.58 -4.38
CA VAL A 30 -20.28 12.20 -5.26
C VAL A 30 -20.65 12.04 -6.73
N ARG A 31 -21.37 10.97 -7.12
CA ARG A 31 -21.86 10.80 -8.50
C ARG A 31 -22.69 12.01 -8.95
N LYS A 32 -23.48 12.60 -8.05
CA LYS A 32 -24.28 13.81 -8.32
C LYS A 32 -23.43 15.04 -8.66
N LEU A 33 -22.16 15.07 -8.24
CA LEU A 33 -21.23 16.16 -8.55
C LEU A 33 -20.63 16.03 -9.95
N LEU A 34 -20.59 14.83 -10.55
CA LEU A 34 -20.01 14.59 -11.87
C LEU A 34 -20.72 15.36 -12.98
N GLY A 35 -22.03 15.57 -12.86
CA GLY A 35 -22.81 16.33 -13.85
C GLY A 35 -22.31 17.76 -14.07
N ARG A 36 -21.61 18.36 -13.10
CA ARG A 36 -20.98 19.70 -13.24
C ARG A 36 -19.75 19.69 -14.16
N TYR A 37 -19.17 18.53 -14.40
CA TYR A 37 -17.95 18.32 -15.18
C TYR A 37 -18.22 17.51 -16.46
N TYR A 38 -19.49 17.26 -16.78
CA TYR A 38 -19.88 16.53 -17.99
C TYR A 38 -19.59 17.36 -19.24
N ILE A 39 -18.91 16.75 -20.21
CA ILE A 39 -18.53 17.38 -21.48
C ILE A 39 -19.07 16.64 -22.71
N GLY A 40 -19.64 15.45 -22.54
CA GLY A 40 -20.16 14.61 -23.62
C GLY A 40 -20.03 13.12 -23.30
N GLU A 41 -20.62 12.29 -24.16
CA GLU A 41 -20.43 10.84 -24.14
C GLU A 41 -19.15 10.46 -24.90
N VAL A 42 -18.49 9.41 -24.44
CA VAL A 42 -17.35 8.83 -25.17
C VAL A 42 -17.91 8.05 -26.35
N GLU A 43 -17.56 8.45 -27.57
CA GLU A 43 -17.85 7.66 -28.77
C GLU A 43 -16.82 6.54 -28.90
N GLU A 44 -17.28 5.28 -28.90
CA GLU A 44 -16.42 4.14 -29.15
C GLU A 44 -16.03 4.08 -30.63
N VAL A 45 -14.75 4.35 -30.92
CA VAL A 45 -14.19 4.23 -32.27
C VAL A 45 -13.42 2.91 -32.36
N ALA A 46 -13.68 2.12 -33.41
CA ALA A 46 -12.97 0.87 -33.64
C ALA A 46 -11.45 1.12 -33.75
N ASN A 47 -10.65 0.31 -33.03
CA ASN A 47 -9.19 0.41 -32.89
C ASN A 47 -8.68 1.61 -32.05
N ASP A 48 -9.51 2.21 -31.19
CA ASP A 48 -8.99 3.17 -30.22
C ASP A 48 -8.08 2.45 -29.21
N SER A 49 -6.86 2.95 -29.05
CA SER A 49 -5.92 2.53 -28.00
C SER A 49 -6.50 2.64 -26.58
N LEU A 50 -7.57 3.42 -26.38
CA LEU A 50 -8.32 3.54 -25.12
C LEU A 50 -9.24 2.33 -24.84
N GLN A 51 -9.70 1.59 -25.86
CA GLN A 51 -10.51 0.36 -25.69
C GLN A 51 -9.76 -0.73 -24.93
N CYS A 52 -8.42 -0.73 -24.95
CA CYS A 52 -7.62 -1.84 -24.45
C CYS A 52 -7.52 -1.95 -22.91
N SER A 53 -8.39 -1.26 -22.14
CA SER A 53 -8.20 -1.14 -20.69
C SER A 53 -9.45 -1.24 -19.80
N THR A 54 -10.66 -1.32 -20.35
CA THR A 54 -11.87 -1.53 -19.56
C THR A 54 -12.09 -3.02 -19.33
N VAL A 55 -11.74 -3.48 -18.12
CA VAL A 55 -12.22 -4.79 -17.64
C VAL A 55 -13.72 -4.66 -17.43
N GLU A 56 -14.51 -5.23 -18.33
CA GLU A 56 -15.95 -5.37 -18.14
C GLU A 56 -16.22 -6.50 -17.15
N TYR A 57 -16.74 -6.14 -15.98
CA TYR A 57 -17.29 -7.12 -15.04
C TYR A 57 -18.67 -7.51 -15.54
N CYS A 58 -18.96 -8.81 -15.70
CA CYS A 58 -20.24 -9.29 -16.24
C CYS A 58 -21.45 -8.61 -15.55
N GLU A 59 -22.22 -7.88 -16.35
CA GLU A 59 -23.35 -7.05 -15.91
C GLU A 59 -24.54 -7.86 -15.35
N SER A 60 -24.69 -9.13 -15.70
CA SER A 60 -25.98 -9.82 -15.57
C SER A 60 -26.35 -10.33 -14.16
N GLY A 61 -25.60 -10.03 -13.09
CA GLY A 61 -25.96 -10.51 -11.75
C GLY A 61 -25.18 -9.97 -10.54
N ASN A 62 -23.97 -9.44 -10.74
CA ASN A 62 -23.14 -8.93 -9.63
C ASN A 62 -23.27 -7.42 -9.38
N GLU A 63 -23.68 -6.65 -10.38
CA GLU A 63 -23.93 -5.21 -10.20
C GLU A 63 -25.03 -4.92 -9.15
N PRO A 64 -26.17 -5.66 -9.13
CA PRO A 64 -27.15 -5.50 -8.06
C PRO A 64 -26.55 -5.77 -6.68
N PHE A 65 -25.67 -6.77 -6.56
CA PHE A 65 -25.05 -7.09 -5.28
C PHE A 65 -24.11 -5.98 -4.81
N TYR A 66 -23.20 -5.52 -5.66
CA TYR A 66 -22.24 -4.46 -5.31
C TYR A 66 -22.96 -3.17 -4.90
N LEU A 67 -23.90 -2.71 -5.72
CA LEU A 67 -24.66 -1.49 -5.45
C LEU A 67 -25.51 -1.64 -4.17
N THR A 68 -26.25 -2.75 -4.04
CA THR A 68 -27.05 -3.03 -2.84
C THR A 68 -26.20 -3.10 -1.58
N LEU A 69 -25.01 -3.72 -1.65
CA LEU A 69 -24.09 -3.79 -0.51
C LEU A 69 -23.60 -2.40 -0.12
N LYS A 70 -23.14 -1.61 -1.10
CA LYS A 70 -22.67 -0.23 -0.87
C LYS A 70 -23.77 0.65 -0.26
N GLU A 71 -25.00 0.55 -0.76
CA GLU A 71 -26.16 1.28 -0.23
C GLU A 71 -26.45 0.90 1.23
N ARG A 72 -26.44 -0.40 1.54
CA ARG A 72 -26.66 -0.89 2.91
C ARG A 72 -25.56 -0.45 3.87
N VAL A 73 -24.30 -0.43 3.41
CA VAL A 73 -23.16 0.03 4.21
C VAL A 73 -23.25 1.54 4.47
N GLU A 74 -23.54 2.36 3.45
CA GLU A 74 -23.76 3.80 3.63
C GLU A 74 -24.92 4.08 4.59
N ALA A 75 -26.05 3.40 4.41
CA ALA A 75 -27.22 3.51 5.30
C ALA A 75 -26.90 3.09 6.75
N TYR A 76 -26.03 2.09 6.94
CA TYR A 76 -25.57 1.70 8.27
C TYR A 76 -24.82 2.84 8.96
N PHE A 77 -23.84 3.45 8.30
CA PHE A 77 -23.05 4.54 8.88
C PHE A 77 -23.91 5.77 9.18
N GLU A 78 -24.83 6.12 8.27
CA GLU A 78 -25.77 7.23 8.47
C GLU A 78 -26.70 6.97 9.66
N LYS A 79 -27.35 5.79 9.71
CA LYS A 79 -28.27 5.41 10.78
C LYS A 79 -27.61 5.43 12.16
N HIS A 80 -26.38 4.95 12.26
CA HIS A 80 -25.66 4.86 13.54
C HIS A 80 -24.85 6.12 13.87
N LYS A 81 -24.82 7.11 12.97
CA LYS A 81 -24.02 8.34 13.10
C LYS A 81 -22.53 8.05 13.36
N VAL A 82 -22.03 6.97 12.77
CA VAL A 82 -20.63 6.56 12.87
C VAL A 82 -19.87 7.12 11.69
N ASN A 83 -18.71 7.70 11.93
CA ASN A 83 -17.87 8.22 10.86
C ASN A 83 -17.12 7.05 10.17
N PRO A 84 -17.29 6.84 8.84
CA PRO A 84 -16.62 5.74 8.14
C PRO A 84 -15.11 5.93 7.99
N ARG A 85 -14.59 7.13 8.25
CA ARG A 85 -13.17 7.49 8.08
C ARG A 85 -12.37 7.53 9.38
N VAL A 86 -13.03 7.52 10.53
CA VAL A 86 -12.36 7.74 11.82
C VAL A 86 -12.98 6.86 12.89
N HIS A 87 -12.13 6.11 13.59
CA HIS A 87 -12.50 5.35 14.76
C HIS A 87 -11.71 5.85 16.00
N PRO A 88 -12.35 6.07 17.17
CA PRO A 88 -11.69 6.66 18.34
C PRO A 88 -10.48 5.88 18.86
N TYR A 89 -10.49 4.55 18.70
CA TYR A 89 -9.37 3.69 19.09
C TYR A 89 -8.15 3.73 18.15
N MET A 90 -8.24 4.40 16.99
CA MET A 90 -7.10 4.47 16.06
C MET A 90 -5.90 5.16 16.68
N LEU A 91 -6.11 6.29 17.36
CA LEU A 91 -5.01 7.04 17.97
C LEU A 91 -4.28 6.23 19.07
N PRO A 92 -4.95 5.68 20.10
CA PRO A 92 -4.26 4.88 21.11
C PRO A 92 -3.64 3.60 20.54
N LYS A 93 -4.29 2.95 19.55
CA LYS A 93 -3.70 1.81 18.82
C LYS A 93 -2.37 2.20 18.17
N SER A 94 -2.34 3.31 17.44
CA SER A 94 -1.15 3.80 16.77
C SER A 94 -0.05 4.19 17.74
N LEU A 95 -0.38 4.86 18.85
CA LEU A 95 0.59 5.21 19.89
C LEU A 95 1.25 3.96 20.49
N LEU A 96 0.46 2.94 20.82
CA LEU A 96 0.98 1.68 21.35
C LEU A 96 1.87 0.97 20.33
N VAL A 97 1.43 0.91 19.07
CA VAL A 97 2.18 0.24 17.99
C VAL A 97 3.51 0.94 17.70
N ILE A 98 3.50 2.28 17.59
CA ILE A 98 4.71 3.07 17.34
C ILE A 98 5.65 3.01 18.54
N ALA A 99 5.13 3.13 19.77
CA ALA A 99 5.95 3.01 20.98
C ALA A 99 6.58 1.61 21.09
N GLY A 100 5.82 0.56 20.76
CA GLY A 100 6.34 -0.81 20.68
C GLY A 100 7.47 -0.93 19.67
N TYR A 101 7.28 -0.42 18.44
CA TYR A 101 8.33 -0.42 17.43
C TYR A 101 9.61 0.27 17.93
N MET A 102 9.50 1.47 18.50
CA MET A 102 10.64 2.23 19.00
C MET A 102 11.35 1.54 20.17
N LEU A 103 10.58 0.95 21.09
CA LEU A 103 11.10 0.18 22.22
C LEU A 103 11.88 -1.04 21.73
N PHE A 104 11.27 -1.85 20.87
CA PHE A 104 11.90 -3.07 20.38
C PHE A 104 13.04 -2.79 19.40
N TYR A 105 13.01 -1.68 18.67
CA TYR A 105 14.17 -1.18 17.93
C TYR A 105 15.35 -0.89 18.87
N TYR A 106 15.12 -0.13 19.94
CA TYR A 106 16.17 0.17 20.91
C TYR A 106 16.70 -1.12 21.56
N LEU A 107 15.80 -2.00 22.00
CA LEU A 107 16.18 -3.26 22.63
C LEU A 107 16.89 -4.21 21.68
N SER A 108 16.61 -4.18 20.38
CA SER A 108 17.31 -5.03 19.41
C SER A 108 18.74 -4.58 19.18
N PHE A 109 18.97 -3.28 18.98
CA PHE A 109 20.27 -2.78 18.53
C PHE A 109 21.15 -2.22 19.65
N PHE A 110 20.58 -1.75 20.75
CA PHE A 110 21.32 -1.01 21.78
C PHE A 110 21.11 -1.52 23.21
N GLY A 111 20.13 -2.39 23.43
CA GLY A 111 19.77 -2.90 24.74
C GLY A 111 20.76 -3.95 25.29
N PRO A 112 20.45 -5.25 25.21
CA PRO A 112 21.25 -6.30 25.82
C PRO A 112 22.46 -6.70 24.96
N GLN A 113 23.57 -7.06 25.60
CA GLN A 113 24.74 -7.65 24.92
C GLN A 113 24.49 -9.06 24.36
N SER A 114 23.48 -9.75 24.89
CA SER A 114 23.12 -11.09 24.43
C SER A 114 22.44 -11.01 23.06
N VAL A 115 23.17 -11.44 22.02
CA VAL A 115 22.66 -11.51 20.65
C VAL A 115 21.37 -12.33 20.57
N SER A 116 21.27 -13.44 21.29
CA SER A 116 20.07 -14.28 21.29
C SER A 116 18.84 -13.53 21.82
N LEU A 117 19.03 -12.68 22.84
CA LEU A 117 17.93 -11.85 23.37
C LEU A 117 17.60 -10.71 22.40
N SER A 118 18.60 -10.08 21.79
CA SER A 118 18.41 -9.06 20.75
C SER A 118 17.65 -9.61 19.54
N VAL A 119 17.88 -10.87 19.15
CA VAL A 119 17.13 -11.56 18.09
C VAL A 119 15.65 -11.71 18.43
N LEU A 120 15.31 -12.05 19.69
CA LEU A 120 13.91 -12.10 20.12
C LEU A 120 13.24 -10.72 20.07
N PHE A 121 13.99 -9.67 20.43
CA PHE A 121 13.50 -8.30 20.29
C PHE A 121 13.37 -7.85 18.83
N ALA A 122 14.23 -8.34 17.93
CA ALA A 122 14.13 -8.06 16.51
C ALA A 122 12.86 -8.67 15.90
N LEU A 123 12.48 -9.88 16.31
CA LEU A 123 11.19 -10.48 15.92
C LEU A 123 9.99 -9.65 16.42
N ALA A 124 10.04 -9.18 17.67
CA ALA A 124 9.02 -8.30 18.21
C ALA A 124 8.96 -6.96 17.44
N MET A 125 10.12 -6.39 17.08
CA MET A 125 10.21 -5.20 16.25
C MET A 125 9.54 -5.41 14.89
N GLY A 126 9.79 -6.55 14.23
CA GLY A 126 9.15 -6.90 12.96
C GLY A 126 7.63 -7.02 13.07
N TYR A 127 7.12 -7.60 14.17
CA TYR A 127 5.69 -7.60 14.45
C TYR A 127 5.11 -6.17 14.51
N PHE A 128 5.75 -5.25 15.25
CA PHE A 128 5.30 -3.86 15.31
C PHE A 128 5.47 -3.11 13.97
N ALA A 129 6.50 -3.42 13.19
CA ALA A 129 6.66 -2.88 11.84
C ALA A 129 5.49 -3.30 10.94
N ALA A 130 5.10 -4.57 10.98
CA ALA A 130 3.93 -5.07 10.25
C ALA A 130 2.64 -4.37 10.71
N GLN A 131 2.49 -4.08 12.01
CA GLN A 131 1.35 -3.31 12.52
C GLN A 131 1.36 -1.85 12.01
N ILE A 132 2.52 -1.19 11.96
CA ILE A 132 2.62 0.15 11.36
C ILE A 132 2.18 0.09 9.89
N ALA A 133 2.70 -0.85 9.10
CA ALA A 133 2.36 -0.98 7.69
C ALA A 133 0.88 -1.30 7.45
N MET A 134 0.33 -2.30 8.15
CA MET A 134 -0.99 -2.87 7.85
C MET A 134 -2.14 -2.24 8.66
N SER A 135 -1.88 -1.60 9.79
CA SER A 135 -2.92 -1.03 10.66
C SER A 135 -2.89 0.49 10.80
N ILE A 136 -1.81 1.15 10.41
CA ILE A 136 -1.67 2.61 10.46
C ILE A 136 -1.53 3.16 9.06
N ALA A 137 -0.46 2.79 8.36
CA ALA A 137 -0.16 3.31 7.03
C ALA A 137 -1.22 2.89 6.02
N HIS A 138 -1.60 1.61 5.99
CA HIS A 138 -2.67 1.09 5.12
C HIS A 138 -3.96 1.91 5.24
N ASP A 139 -4.53 1.99 6.44
CA ASP A 139 -5.79 2.71 6.69
C ASP A 139 -5.68 4.21 6.35
N ALA A 140 -4.54 4.83 6.68
CA ALA A 140 -4.28 6.22 6.35
C ALA A 140 -4.13 6.46 4.84
N ASN A 141 -3.50 5.54 4.10
CA ASN A 141 -3.39 5.61 2.65
C ASN A 141 -4.73 5.35 1.93
N HIS A 142 -5.67 4.64 2.58
CA HIS A 142 -7.07 4.57 2.15
C HIS A 142 -7.92 5.80 2.56
N GLY A 143 -7.34 6.76 3.29
CA GLY A 143 -8.04 7.96 3.76
C GLY A 143 -8.96 7.73 4.96
N ALA A 144 -8.83 6.58 5.63
CA ALA A 144 -9.64 6.11 6.74
C ALA A 144 -8.88 6.13 8.09
N TYR A 145 -8.20 7.25 8.38
CA TYR A 145 -7.48 7.44 9.65
C TYR A 145 -7.92 8.68 10.43
N SER A 146 -8.05 9.83 9.76
CA SER A 146 -8.41 11.11 10.37
C SER A 146 -9.18 12.01 9.40
N ASN A 147 -10.05 12.86 9.93
CA ASN A 147 -10.68 13.95 9.17
C ASN A 147 -9.73 15.14 8.97
N ILE A 148 -8.59 15.17 9.68
CA ILE A 148 -7.58 16.22 9.55
C ILE A 148 -6.55 15.77 8.52
N ASN A 149 -6.55 16.41 7.35
CA ASN A 149 -5.75 16.00 6.19
C ASN A 149 -4.26 15.80 6.49
N TRP A 150 -3.63 16.72 7.24
CA TRP A 150 -2.20 16.60 7.54
C TRP A 150 -1.90 15.43 8.50
N VAL A 151 -2.83 15.10 9.42
CA VAL A 151 -2.69 13.94 10.31
C VAL A 151 -2.80 12.65 9.50
N GLY A 152 -3.79 12.58 8.60
CA GLY A 152 -3.93 11.44 7.69
C GLY A 152 -2.70 11.26 6.81
N TYR A 153 -2.16 12.36 6.26
CA TYR A 153 -0.95 12.32 5.46
C TYR A 153 0.28 11.86 6.27
N LEU A 154 0.50 12.41 7.46
CA LEU A 154 1.59 12.00 8.35
C LEU A 154 1.53 10.49 8.68
N MET A 155 0.33 9.96 8.92
CA MET A 155 0.14 8.55 9.25
C MET A 155 0.28 7.66 8.02
N SER A 156 -0.09 8.16 6.83
CA SER A 156 0.21 7.51 5.55
C SER A 156 1.72 7.39 5.33
N THR A 157 2.50 8.42 5.66
CA THR A 157 3.97 8.40 5.54
C THR A 157 4.69 7.59 6.61
N SER A 158 3.96 6.96 7.55
CA SER A 158 4.58 6.01 8.48
C SER A 158 5.14 4.77 7.75
N LEU A 159 4.68 4.49 6.52
CA LEU A 159 5.32 3.49 5.65
C LEU A 159 6.71 3.95 5.19
N ASP A 160 6.89 5.23 4.87
CA ASP A 160 8.19 5.81 4.48
C ASP A 160 9.18 5.78 5.65
N PHE A 161 8.68 5.90 6.89
CA PHE A 161 9.49 5.65 8.09
C PHE A 161 9.98 4.20 8.15
N LEU A 162 9.21 3.21 7.69
CA LEU A 162 9.67 1.82 7.52
C LEU A 162 10.47 1.58 6.23
N GLY A 163 10.83 2.64 5.51
CA GLY A 163 11.68 2.59 4.34
C GLY A 163 10.96 2.27 3.03
N ALA A 164 9.68 1.91 3.03
CA ALA A 164 8.90 1.67 1.81
C ALA A 164 8.07 2.92 1.46
N SER A 165 7.86 3.21 0.18
CA SER A 165 7.22 4.47 -0.20
C SER A 165 5.69 4.41 -0.07
N SER A 166 5.11 5.28 0.76
CA SER A 166 3.65 5.45 0.80
C SER A 166 3.09 5.93 -0.54
N PHE A 167 3.87 6.74 -1.28
CA PHE A 167 3.48 7.19 -2.61
C PHE A 167 3.40 6.04 -3.61
N MET A 168 4.44 5.22 -3.71
CA MET A 168 4.42 4.07 -4.64
C MET A 168 3.33 3.06 -4.24
N TRP A 169 3.17 2.84 -2.94
CA TRP A 169 2.12 1.99 -2.40
C TRP A 169 0.72 2.45 -2.81
N ARG A 170 0.42 3.77 -2.78
CA ARG A 170 -0.87 4.28 -3.27
C ARG A 170 -1.06 4.03 -4.77
N GLN A 171 -0.03 4.19 -5.59
CA GLN A 171 -0.18 3.91 -7.03
C GLN A 171 -0.44 2.42 -7.28
N GLN A 172 0.33 1.57 -6.63
CA GLN A 172 0.22 0.13 -6.77
C GLN A 172 -1.11 -0.39 -6.19
N HIS A 173 -1.33 -0.20 -4.89
CA HIS A 173 -2.42 -0.84 -4.17
C HIS A 173 -3.74 -0.07 -4.35
N VAL A 174 -3.76 1.23 -4.08
CA VAL A 174 -5.00 2.03 -4.15
C VAL A 174 -5.46 2.20 -5.59
N VAL A 175 -4.58 2.63 -6.50
CA VAL A 175 -5.00 2.91 -7.87
C VAL A 175 -5.05 1.66 -8.75
N GLY A 176 -4.08 0.75 -8.62
CA GLY A 176 -4.04 -0.49 -9.39
C GLY A 176 -4.95 -1.57 -8.79
N HIS A 177 -4.56 -2.10 -7.63
CA HIS A 177 -5.19 -3.28 -7.05
C HIS A 177 -6.67 -3.10 -6.73
N HIS A 178 -7.08 -1.99 -6.09
CA HIS A 178 -8.50 -1.77 -5.78
C HIS A 178 -9.38 -1.48 -7.01
N SER A 179 -8.80 -1.07 -8.14
CA SER A 179 -9.55 -0.95 -9.39
C SER A 179 -9.80 -2.30 -10.05
N PHE A 180 -8.87 -3.26 -9.89
CA PHE A 180 -8.88 -4.51 -10.65
C PHE A 180 -8.42 -5.71 -9.81
N THR A 181 -8.96 -5.86 -8.60
CA THR A 181 -8.49 -6.82 -7.59
C THR A 181 -8.44 -8.25 -8.13
N ASN A 182 -7.27 -8.88 -8.07
CA ASN A 182 -6.99 -10.22 -8.58
C ASN A 182 -7.31 -10.45 -10.07
N VAL A 183 -7.43 -9.39 -10.86
CA VAL A 183 -7.59 -9.51 -12.32
C VAL A 183 -6.22 -9.64 -12.97
N ASP A 184 -5.99 -10.79 -13.59
CA ASP A 184 -4.75 -11.12 -14.28
C ASP A 184 -4.35 -10.05 -15.31
N ASN A 185 -3.07 -9.65 -15.30
CA ASN A 185 -2.46 -8.55 -16.07
C ASN A 185 -2.91 -7.11 -15.74
N TYR A 186 -3.94 -6.92 -14.91
CA TYR A 186 -4.43 -5.59 -14.52
C TYR A 186 -4.02 -5.22 -13.09
N ASP A 187 -4.01 -6.19 -12.19
CA ASP A 187 -3.64 -6.00 -10.80
C ASP A 187 -2.11 -6.01 -10.62
N PRO A 188 -1.48 -4.88 -10.24
CA PRO A 188 -0.05 -4.85 -10.01
C PRO A 188 0.40 -5.66 -8.78
N ASP A 189 -0.49 -6.01 -7.84
CA ASP A 189 -0.14 -6.75 -6.62
C ASP A 189 0.09 -8.24 -6.86
N ILE A 190 -0.59 -8.81 -7.85
CA ILE A 190 -0.43 -10.22 -8.24
C ILE A 190 0.48 -10.40 -9.47
N ARG A 191 1.28 -9.39 -9.81
CA ARG A 191 2.24 -9.46 -10.92
C ARG A 191 3.18 -10.67 -10.76
N VAL A 192 3.19 -11.52 -11.77
CA VAL A 192 3.99 -12.75 -11.86
C VAL A 192 4.53 -12.87 -13.27
N LYS A 193 5.73 -13.44 -13.42
CA LYS A 193 6.30 -13.79 -14.72
C LYS A 193 6.75 -15.24 -14.67
N ASP A 194 6.15 -16.09 -15.48
CA ASP A 194 6.48 -17.51 -15.45
C ASP A 194 7.91 -17.76 -15.99
N PRO A 195 8.70 -18.63 -15.33
CA PRO A 195 8.37 -19.34 -14.09
C PRO A 195 8.43 -18.42 -12.85
N ASP A 196 7.36 -18.38 -12.06
CA ASP A 196 7.31 -17.72 -10.74
C ASP A 196 7.13 -18.78 -9.64
N VAL A 197 7.68 -18.51 -8.46
CA VAL A 197 7.53 -19.36 -7.27
C VAL A 197 6.09 -19.35 -6.75
N ARG A 198 5.33 -18.29 -7.02
CA ARG A 198 3.92 -18.18 -6.66
C ARG A 198 3.04 -18.64 -7.81
N ARG A 199 1.92 -19.28 -7.48
CA ARG A 199 0.79 -19.44 -8.41
C ARG A 199 -0.42 -18.69 -7.86
N VAL A 200 -0.67 -17.51 -8.41
CA VAL A 200 -1.68 -16.55 -7.96
C VAL A 200 -2.92 -16.51 -8.85
N THR A 201 -2.84 -17.04 -10.07
CA THR A 201 -3.98 -17.14 -11.00
C THR A 201 -4.13 -18.55 -11.56
N SER A 202 -5.37 -18.92 -11.92
CA SER A 202 -5.66 -20.20 -12.55
C SER A 202 -5.03 -20.34 -13.94
N LYS A 203 -4.71 -19.22 -14.59
CA LYS A 203 -4.10 -19.15 -15.93
C LYS A 203 -2.61 -19.49 -15.97
N GLN A 204 -1.92 -19.44 -14.82
CA GLN A 204 -0.50 -19.78 -14.75
C GLN A 204 -0.29 -21.29 -14.90
N PRO A 205 0.75 -21.73 -15.65
CA PRO A 205 1.21 -23.11 -15.67
C PRO A 205 1.45 -23.62 -14.24
N MET A 206 1.01 -24.85 -13.98
CA MET A 206 1.26 -25.48 -12.69
C MET A 206 2.62 -26.17 -12.71
N HIS A 207 3.50 -25.76 -11.81
CA HIS A 207 4.78 -26.41 -11.57
C HIS A 207 4.72 -27.27 -10.30
N ASN A 208 5.54 -28.32 -10.22
CA ASN A 208 5.51 -29.28 -9.10
C ASN A 208 5.69 -28.60 -7.73
N TYR A 209 6.51 -27.55 -7.65
CA TYR A 209 6.74 -26.80 -6.42
C TYR A 209 5.53 -25.93 -5.99
N HIS A 210 4.56 -25.67 -6.84
CA HIS A 210 3.34 -24.93 -6.43
C HIS A 210 2.47 -25.72 -5.46
N SER A 211 2.58 -27.06 -5.46
CA SER A 211 1.87 -27.92 -4.49
C SER A 211 2.26 -27.62 -3.04
N PHE A 212 3.50 -27.15 -2.81
CA PHE A 212 4.02 -26.80 -1.49
C PHE A 212 3.96 -25.30 -1.18
N GLN A 213 3.34 -24.47 -2.03
CA GLN A 213 3.37 -23.01 -1.86
C GLN A 213 2.75 -22.54 -0.55
N HIS A 214 1.77 -23.27 -0.01
CA HIS A 214 1.16 -22.98 1.29
C HIS A 214 2.15 -23.13 2.47
N PHE A 215 3.28 -23.82 2.29
CA PHE A 215 4.35 -23.89 3.28
C PHE A 215 5.38 -22.77 3.12
N TYR A 216 5.93 -22.57 1.91
CA TYR A 216 7.04 -21.62 1.74
C TYR A 216 6.58 -20.17 1.53
N LEU A 217 5.37 -19.91 1.05
CA LEU A 217 4.92 -18.53 0.82
C LEU A 217 4.83 -17.72 2.11
N GLY A 218 4.50 -18.33 3.25
CA GLY A 218 4.54 -17.65 4.54
C GLY A 218 5.92 -17.07 4.84
N ALA A 219 6.98 -17.85 4.64
CA ALA A 219 8.35 -17.40 4.82
C ALA A 219 8.77 -16.38 3.75
N LEU A 220 8.43 -16.60 2.48
CA LEU A 220 8.75 -15.68 1.40
C LEU A 220 8.04 -14.32 1.54
N TYR A 221 6.83 -14.29 2.10
CA TYR A 221 6.13 -13.03 2.37
C TYR A 221 6.81 -12.19 3.45
N GLY A 222 7.54 -12.79 4.40
CA GLY A 222 8.42 -12.03 5.31
C GLY A 222 9.52 -11.26 4.58
N LEU A 223 9.99 -11.78 3.44
CA LEU A 223 11.00 -11.11 2.62
C LEU A 223 10.42 -9.98 1.74
N LEU A 224 9.10 -9.81 1.72
CA LEU A 224 8.45 -8.78 0.89
C LEU A 224 8.82 -7.37 1.36
N ALA A 225 8.97 -7.17 2.67
CA ALA A 225 9.40 -5.89 3.24
C ALA A 225 10.78 -5.48 2.69
N LEU A 226 11.75 -6.41 2.72
CA LEU A 226 13.08 -6.21 2.14
C LEU A 226 13.02 -5.83 0.66
N LYS A 227 12.25 -6.59 -0.12
CA LYS A 227 12.08 -6.33 -1.56
C LYS A 227 11.45 -4.96 -1.82
N GLY A 228 10.44 -4.59 -1.03
CA GLY A 228 9.76 -3.30 -1.12
C GLY A 228 10.72 -2.13 -0.87
N VAL A 229 11.40 -2.18 0.26
CA VAL A 229 12.31 -1.12 0.73
C VAL A 229 13.53 -0.96 -0.18
N LEU A 230 14.17 -2.07 -0.57
CA LEU A 230 15.47 -2.05 -1.23
C LEU A 230 15.40 -2.04 -2.77
N LEU A 231 14.30 -2.51 -3.36
CA LEU A 231 14.23 -2.74 -4.80
C LEU A 231 13.00 -2.12 -5.47
N ASP A 232 11.79 -2.53 -5.07
CA ASP A 232 10.57 -2.23 -5.83
C ASP A 232 10.34 -0.73 -6.00
N ASP A 233 10.54 0.06 -4.95
CA ASP A 233 10.36 1.51 -4.99
C ASP A 233 11.30 2.19 -6.00
N PHE A 234 12.56 1.76 -6.06
CA PHE A 234 13.54 2.32 -6.99
C PHE A 234 13.26 1.87 -8.42
N VAL A 235 12.89 0.61 -8.61
CA VAL A 235 12.49 0.08 -9.92
C VAL A 235 11.26 0.82 -10.44
N ALA A 236 10.26 1.04 -9.58
CA ALA A 236 9.07 1.80 -9.89
C ALA A 236 9.40 3.25 -10.26
N TYR A 237 10.27 3.91 -9.49
CA TYR A 237 10.72 5.28 -9.75
C TYR A 237 11.45 5.40 -11.09
N ILE A 238 12.37 4.49 -11.40
CA ILE A 238 13.16 4.50 -12.65
C ILE A 238 12.30 4.14 -13.86
N ARG A 239 11.44 3.14 -13.75
CA ARG A 239 10.58 2.70 -14.86
C ARG A 239 9.42 3.65 -15.11
N GLY A 240 8.99 4.41 -14.10
CA GLY A 240 7.79 5.25 -14.17
C GLY A 240 6.49 4.46 -14.20
N SER A 241 6.53 3.16 -13.85
CA SER A 241 5.34 2.30 -13.77
C SER A 241 5.51 1.13 -12.80
N ILE A 242 4.37 0.62 -12.32
CA ILE A 242 4.26 -0.61 -11.52
C ILE A 242 3.25 -1.52 -12.22
N GLY A 243 3.75 -2.52 -12.94
CA GLY A 243 2.91 -3.31 -13.84
C GLY A 243 2.21 -2.40 -14.88
N PRO A 244 0.88 -2.46 -15.01
CA PRO A 244 0.12 -1.61 -15.93
C PRO A 244 -0.10 -0.17 -15.40
N VAL A 245 0.18 0.10 -14.12
CA VAL A 245 -0.07 1.41 -13.51
C VAL A 245 1.09 2.36 -13.82
N LYS A 246 0.80 3.45 -14.54
CA LYS A 246 1.77 4.54 -14.75
C LYS A 246 1.87 5.40 -13.49
N ILE A 247 3.11 5.74 -13.12
CA ILE A 247 3.37 6.59 -11.96
C ILE A 247 3.28 8.07 -12.40
N PRO A 248 2.40 8.88 -11.79
CA PRO A 248 2.34 10.29 -12.10
C PRO A 248 3.60 11.01 -11.57
N LYS A 249 3.86 12.21 -12.10
CA LYS A 249 4.93 13.06 -11.59
C LYS A 249 4.66 13.40 -10.11
N MET A 250 5.62 13.08 -9.24
CA MET A 250 5.58 13.49 -7.83
C MET A 250 5.63 15.01 -7.69
N THR A 251 4.90 15.53 -6.71
CA THR A 251 5.09 16.90 -6.23
C THR A 251 6.41 17.05 -5.48
N ASN A 252 6.82 18.29 -5.20
CA ASN A 252 8.00 18.58 -4.38
C ASN A 252 7.88 17.96 -2.98
N LEU A 253 6.68 17.98 -2.39
CA LEU A 253 6.43 17.35 -1.08
C LEU A 253 6.58 15.83 -1.17
N GLU A 254 5.95 15.18 -2.14
CA GLU A 254 6.04 13.72 -2.32
C GLU A 254 7.47 13.27 -2.63
N THR A 255 8.20 14.05 -3.42
CA THR A 255 9.63 13.80 -3.70
C THR A 255 10.47 13.93 -2.42
N GLY A 256 10.21 14.98 -1.63
CA GLY A 256 10.88 15.19 -0.34
C GLY A 256 10.59 14.07 0.67
N VAL A 257 9.34 13.60 0.75
CA VAL A 257 8.95 12.46 1.59
C VAL A 257 9.61 11.16 1.11
N PHE A 258 9.62 10.90 -0.20
CA PHE A 258 10.25 9.72 -0.77
C PHE A 258 11.75 9.67 -0.46
N ILE A 259 12.50 10.73 -0.82
CA ILE A 259 13.94 10.80 -0.60
C ILE A 259 14.25 10.85 0.90
N GLY A 260 13.54 11.70 1.64
CA GLY A 260 13.69 11.86 3.09
C GLY A 260 13.42 10.56 3.84
N GLY A 261 12.39 9.80 3.47
CA GLY A 261 12.08 8.49 4.03
C GLY A 261 13.19 7.48 3.78
N LYS A 262 13.71 7.39 2.54
CA LYS A 262 14.84 6.51 2.21
C LYS A 262 16.10 6.87 3.01
N ILE A 263 16.44 8.16 3.12
CA ILE A 263 17.58 8.62 3.90
C ILE A 263 17.37 8.31 5.39
N LEU A 264 16.22 8.70 5.94
CA LEU A 264 15.87 8.49 7.34
C LEU A 264 15.98 7.01 7.69
N TYR A 265 15.32 6.14 6.93
CA TYR A 265 15.37 4.69 7.11
C TYR A 265 16.79 4.16 7.03
N THR A 266 17.57 4.59 6.03
CA THR A 266 18.96 4.14 5.90
C THR A 266 19.80 4.54 7.12
N VAL A 267 19.63 5.78 7.60
CA VAL A 267 20.35 6.31 8.74
C VAL A 267 20.01 5.54 10.00
N TYR A 268 18.72 5.40 10.34
CA TYR A 268 18.37 4.77 11.62
C TYR A 268 18.48 3.24 11.57
N MET A 269 18.19 2.56 10.45
CA MET A 269 18.30 1.09 10.42
C MET A 269 19.72 0.57 10.21
N PHE A 270 20.61 1.33 9.58
CA PHE A 270 21.96 0.85 9.26
C PHE A 270 23.06 1.70 9.87
N VAL A 271 23.01 3.03 9.71
CA VAL A 271 24.11 3.90 10.16
C VAL A 271 24.18 3.96 11.68
N LEU A 272 23.06 4.22 12.36
CA LEU A 272 23.05 4.33 13.83
C LEU A 272 23.47 3.01 14.52
N PRO A 273 22.96 1.81 14.15
CA PRO A 273 23.44 0.58 14.74
C PRO A 273 24.92 0.31 14.46
N CYS A 274 25.42 0.59 13.26
CA CYS A 274 26.84 0.39 12.95
C CYS A 274 27.78 1.29 13.78
N LEU A 275 27.33 2.50 14.15
CA LEU A 275 28.15 3.45 14.88
C LEU A 275 28.03 3.32 16.41
N PHE A 276 26.85 2.98 16.92
CA PHE A 276 26.54 3.07 18.34
C PHE A 276 26.15 1.75 19.00
N SER A 277 25.89 0.69 18.22
CA SER A 277 25.64 -0.64 18.79
C SER A 277 26.92 -1.24 19.35
N HIS A 278 26.79 -2.02 20.41
CA HIS A 278 27.86 -2.90 20.89
C HIS A 278 27.95 -4.22 20.10
N HIS A 279 26.98 -4.49 19.22
CA HIS A 279 27.00 -5.63 18.32
C HIS A 279 27.95 -5.39 17.14
N SER A 280 28.53 -6.47 16.62
CA SER A 280 29.31 -6.38 15.38
C SER A 280 28.42 -6.04 14.19
N ILE A 281 29.01 -5.50 13.11
CA ILE A 281 28.27 -5.19 11.86
C ILE A 281 27.50 -6.42 11.35
N PHE A 282 28.10 -7.61 11.45
CA PHE A 282 27.44 -8.85 11.07
C PHE A 282 26.22 -9.16 11.95
N GLN A 283 26.34 -8.99 13.26
CA GLN A 283 25.21 -9.17 14.18
C GLN A 283 24.10 -8.15 13.92
N CYS A 284 24.43 -6.88 13.69
CA CYS A 284 23.46 -5.86 13.29
C CYS A 284 22.73 -6.25 11.99
N ALA A 285 23.43 -6.82 11.01
CA ALA A 285 22.81 -7.33 9.78
C ALA A 285 21.84 -8.50 10.07
N VAL A 286 22.20 -9.43 10.96
CA VAL A 286 21.31 -10.53 11.37
C VAL A 286 20.06 -10.00 12.07
N LEU A 287 20.21 -9.03 12.99
CA LEU A 287 19.09 -8.39 13.66
C LEU A 287 18.18 -7.65 12.69
N TYR A 288 18.76 -6.91 11.73
CA TYR A 288 18.02 -6.29 10.65
C TYR A 288 17.18 -7.31 9.89
N MET A 289 17.82 -8.36 9.36
CA MET A 289 17.15 -9.40 8.57
C MET A 289 16.05 -10.12 9.35
N THR A 290 16.23 -10.31 10.66
CA THR A 290 15.23 -10.95 11.54
C THR A 290 14.01 -10.05 11.78
N SER A 291 14.19 -8.74 11.68
CA SER A 291 13.17 -7.75 11.97
C SER A 291 12.30 -7.34 10.76
N GLN A 292 12.57 -7.91 9.58
CA GLN A 292 11.79 -7.70 8.36
C GLN A 292 10.74 -8.80 8.20
#